data_AF-A0AA96M9I2-F1
#
_entry.id   AF-A0AA96M9I2-F1
#
_cell.length_a   1.000
_cell.length_b   1.000
_cell.length_c   1.000
_cell.angle_alpha   90.00
_cell.angle_beta   90.00
_cell.angle_gamma   90.00
#
_symmetry.space_group_name_H-M   'P 1'
#
loop_
_entity.id
_entity.type
_entity.pdbx_description
1 polymer ?
#
loop_
_entity_poly.entity_id
_entity_poly.type
_entity_poly.pdbx_seq_one_letter_code
_entity_poly.pdbx_strand_id
1 'polypeptide(L)'
;MNLYPNPPEGQDRDYREDELFLTIENLRCQLLEVAQERSLSDHMVLELSQRLDGYIVLAQNLMMESLRSRKSSAIPYGKNTKNQRIRKTALQQ
;
A
#
# COMPACT_ATOMS: atom_id res chain seq x y z
N MET A 1 -9.22 20.50 30.68
CA MET A 1 -8.16 20.28 29.68
C MET A 1 -8.25 18.83 29.22
N ASN A 2 -8.62 18.58 27.96
CA ASN A 2 -8.49 17.24 27.37
C ASN A 2 -7.06 17.09 26.88
N LEU A 3 -6.28 16.21 27.53
CA LEU A 3 -4.88 15.91 27.24
C LEU A 3 -4.74 14.50 26.66
N TYR A 4 -5.58 14.15 25.68
CA TYR A 4 -5.29 12.99 24.84
C TYR A 4 -4.53 13.48 23.62
N PRO A 5 -3.25 13.09 23.44
CA PRO A 5 -2.59 13.30 22.17
C PRO A 5 -3.38 12.47 21.15
N ASN A 6 -3.90 13.11 20.11
CA ASN A 6 -4.36 12.37 18.93
C ASN A 6 -3.19 11.47 18.49
N PRO A 7 -3.37 10.14 18.40
CA PRO A 7 -2.33 9.29 17.86
C PRO A 7 -2.01 9.78 16.44
N PRO A 8 -0.74 9.82 16.04
CA PRO A 8 -0.39 10.16 14.67
C PRO A 8 -1.11 9.17 13.75
N GLU A 9 -1.91 9.67 12.80
CA GLU A 9 -2.84 8.87 11.97
C GLU A 9 -2.18 7.71 11.18
N GLY A 10 -0.85 7.59 11.20
CA GLY A 10 -0.11 6.45 10.64
C GLY A 10 0.04 5.24 11.57
N GLN A 11 -0.05 5.43 12.90
CA GLN A 11 0.30 4.38 13.86
C GLN A 11 -0.75 3.26 13.90
N ASP A 12 -2.05 3.60 13.83
CA ASP A 12 -3.14 2.62 13.74
C ASP A 12 -3.09 1.80 12.44
N ARG A 13 -2.56 2.41 11.36
CA ARG A 13 -2.42 1.74 10.07
C ARG A 13 -1.33 0.68 10.12
N ASP A 14 -0.18 1.03 10.68
CA ASP A 14 0.98 0.14 10.78
C ASP A 14 0.66 -1.06 11.69
N TYR A 15 0.02 -0.84 12.84
CA TYR A 15 -0.45 -1.93 13.71
C TYR A 15 -1.41 -2.89 13.00
N ARG A 16 -2.34 -2.35 12.20
CA ARG A 16 -3.31 -3.16 11.45
C ARG A 16 -2.65 -3.95 10.32
N GLU A 17 -1.57 -3.43 9.75
CA GLU A 17 -0.78 -4.13 8.74
C GLU A 17 0.05 -5.26 9.37
N ASP A 18 0.64 -5.03 10.55
CA ASP A 18 1.34 -6.04 11.33
C ASP A 18 0.43 -7.21 11.76
N GLU A 19 -0.79 -6.91 12.23
CA GLU A 19 -1.79 -7.93 12.56
C GLU A 19 -2.21 -8.76 11.34
N LEU A 20 -2.32 -8.11 10.17
CA LEU A 20 -2.62 -8.79 8.92
C LEU A 20 -1.49 -9.76 8.53
N PHE A 21 -0.23 -9.32 8.63
CA PHE A 21 0.91 -10.18 8.35
C PHE A 21 1.00 -11.36 9.32
N LEU A 22 0.73 -11.14 10.60
CA LEU A 22 0.67 -12.21 11.60
C LEU A 22 -0.43 -13.23 11.27
N THR A 23 -1.59 -12.75 10.82
CA THR A 23 -2.70 -13.61 10.40
C THR A 23 -2.32 -14.47 9.18
N ILE A 24 -1.68 -13.87 8.18
CA ILE A 24 -1.20 -14.58 6.98
C ILE A 24 -0.17 -15.65 7.36
N GLU A 25 0.78 -15.32 8.23
CA GLU A 25 1.80 -16.26 8.71
C GLU A 25 1.17 -17.44 9.45
N ASN A 26 0.23 -17.17 10.35
CA ASN A 26 -0.46 -18.21 11.11
C ASN A 26 -1.26 -19.16 10.20
N LEU A 27 -1.98 -18.61 9.21
CA LEU A 27 -2.70 -19.42 8.22
C LEU A 27 -1.76 -20.25 7.35
N ARG A 28 -0.59 -19.71 7.00
CA ARG A 28 0.43 -20.46 6.25
C ARG A 28 0.94 -21.67 7.03
N CYS A 29 1.27 -21.48 8.31
CA CYS A 29 1.69 -22.56 9.18
C CYS A 29 0.63 -23.65 9.30
N GLN A 30 -0.63 -23.27 9.57
CA GLN A 30 -1.75 -24.22 9.64
C GLN A 30 -1.97 -24.97 8.33
N LEU A 31 -1.92 -24.28 7.20
CA LEU A 31 -2.07 -24.92 5.89
C LEU A 31 -0.96 -25.94 5.62
N LEU A 32 0.29 -25.61 5.95
CA LEU A 32 1.44 -26.51 5.80
C LEU A 32 1.30 -27.75 6.68
N GLU A 33 0.88 -27.57 7.93
CA GLU A 33 0.67 -28.67 8.87
C GLU A 33 -0.44 -29.61 8.38
N VAL A 34 -1.61 -29.06 8.00
CA VAL A 34 -2.74 -29.88 7.54
C VAL A 34 -2.45 -30.56 6.20
N ALA A 35 -1.79 -29.87 5.26
CA ALA A 35 -1.42 -30.43 3.96
C ALA A 35 -0.32 -31.50 4.05
N GLN A 36 0.44 -31.54 5.14
CA GLN A 36 1.40 -32.61 5.41
C GLN A 36 0.70 -33.91 5.82
N GLU A 37 -0.42 -33.80 6.55
CA GLU A 37 -1.16 -34.96 7.05
C GLU A 37 -2.30 -35.41 6.13
N ARG A 38 -2.77 -34.54 5.22
CA ARG A 38 -3.97 -34.75 4.40
C ARG A 38 -3.70 -34.55 2.91
N SER A 39 -4.63 -35.04 2.08
CA SER A 39 -4.61 -34.77 0.64
C SER A 39 -4.81 -33.27 0.37
N LEU A 40 -4.19 -32.76 -0.70
CA LEU A 40 -4.44 -31.39 -1.18
C LEU A 40 -5.88 -31.17 -1.67
N SER A 41 -6.61 -32.25 -1.94
CA SER A 41 -8.04 -32.22 -2.26
C SER A 41 -8.96 -32.29 -1.04
N ASP A 42 -8.41 -32.42 0.17
CA ASP A 42 -9.18 -32.40 1.40
C ASP A 42 -9.86 -31.04 1.58
N HIS A 43 -11.14 -31.06 1.96
CA HIS A 43 -11.92 -29.84 2.13
C HIS A 43 -11.24 -28.83 3.07
N MET A 44 -10.60 -29.32 4.14
CA MET A 44 -9.95 -28.43 5.11
C MET A 44 -8.72 -27.73 4.53
N VAL A 45 -7.94 -28.43 3.70
CA VAL A 45 -6.79 -27.84 2.98
C VAL A 45 -7.28 -26.79 1.97
N LEU A 46 -8.37 -27.08 1.25
CA LEU A 46 -8.97 -26.13 0.31
C LEU A 46 -9.52 -24.88 1.01
N GLU A 47 -10.23 -25.04 2.13
CA GLU A 47 -10.77 -23.91 2.88
C GLU A 47 -9.66 -23.01 3.46
N LEU A 48 -8.63 -23.62 4.05
CA LEU A 48 -7.48 -22.89 4.59
C LEU A 48 -6.71 -22.15 3.49
N SER A 49 -6.49 -22.79 2.34
CA SER A 49 -5.80 -22.15 1.20
C SER A 49 -6.60 -20.97 0.63
N GLN A 50 -7.91 -21.13 0.42
CA GLN A 50 -8.77 -20.04 -0.05
C GLN A 50 -8.81 -18.86 0.93
N ARG A 51 -8.84 -19.15 2.24
CA ARG A 51 -8.81 -18.12 3.27
C ARG A 51 -7.47 -17.37 3.27
N LEU A 52 -6.36 -18.08 3.16
CA LEU A 52 -5.02 -17.50 3.03
C LEU A 52 -4.93 -16.58 1.79
N ASP A 53 -5.39 -17.06 0.64
CA ASP A 53 -5.40 -16.29 -0.61
C ASP A 53 -6.20 -14.98 -0.46
N GLY A 54 -7.34 -15.02 0.23
CA GLY A 54 -8.13 -13.82 0.53
C GLY A 54 -7.34 -12.76 1.29
N TYR A 55 -6.56 -13.15 2.30
CA TYR A 55 -5.72 -12.22 3.05
C TYR A 55 -4.49 -11.74 2.27
N ILE A 56 -3.90 -12.58 1.41
CA ILE A 56 -2.80 -12.18 0.52
C ILE A 56 -3.29 -11.08 -0.44
N VAL A 57 -4.45 -11.26 -1.07
CA VAL A 57 -5.05 -10.25 -1.95
C VAL A 57 -5.34 -8.96 -1.17
N LEU A 58 -5.83 -9.07 0.07
CA LEU A 58 -6.05 -7.90 0.93
C LEU A 58 -4.73 -7.14 1.20
N ALA A 59 -3.66 -7.84 1.55
CA ALA A 59 -2.35 -7.24 1.78
C ALA A 59 -1.81 -6.54 0.52
N GLN A 60 -1.93 -7.19 -0.64
CA GLN A 60 -1.53 -6.60 -1.93
C GLN A 60 -2.33 -5.33 -2.25
N ASN A 61 -3.64 -5.32 -1.98
CA ASN A 61 -4.48 -4.15 -2.19
C ASN A 61 -4.06 -2.97 -1.30
N LEU A 62 -3.75 -3.21 -0.02
CA LEU A 62 -3.26 -2.18 0.90
C LEU A 62 -1.92 -1.60 0.42
N MET A 63 -1.00 -2.45 -0.04
CA MET A 63 0.27 -2.03 -0.62
C MET A 63 0.06 -1.15 -1.85
N MET A 64 -0.82 -1.56 -2.79
CA MET A 64 -1.14 -0.76 -3.97
C MET A 64 -1.77 0.59 -3.62
N GLU A 65 -2.63 0.64 -2.62
CA GLU A 65 -3.25 1.88 -2.16
C GLU A 65 -2.21 2.85 -1.58
N SER A 66 -1.22 2.35 -0.83
CA SER A 66 -0.09 3.15 -0.34
C SER A 66 0.74 3.78 -1.47
N LEU A 67 0.86 3.09 -2.60
CA LEU A 67 1.61 3.56 -3.77
C LEU A 67 0.81 4.60 -4.56
N ARG A 68 -0.51 4.40 -4.71
CA ARG A 68 -1.42 5.38 -5.35
C ARG A 68 -1.50 6.68 -4.56
N SER A 69 -1.63 6.58 -3.23
CA SER A 69 -1.68 7.74 -2.34
C SER A 69 -0.44 8.62 -2.49
N ARG A 70 0.77 8.04 -2.54
CA ARG A 70 2.04 8.76 -2.76
C ARG A 70 2.13 9.44 -4.13
N LYS A 71 1.46 8.91 -5.16
CA LYS A 71 1.44 9.51 -6.50
C LYS A 71 0.55 10.77 -6.57
N SER A 72 -0.48 10.86 -5.73
CA SER A 72 -1.40 12.01 -5.70
C SER A 72 -0.77 13.28 -5.08
N SER A 73 0.20 13.13 -4.17
CA SER A 73 0.89 14.24 -3.51
C SER A 73 2.05 14.82 -4.32
N ALA A 74 2.39 14.23 -5.47
CA ALA A 74 3.36 14.79 -6.41
C ALA A 74 2.70 15.92 -7.24
N ILE A 75 2.61 17.11 -6.66
CA ILE A 75 2.26 18.35 -7.39
C ILE A 75 3.26 18.52 -8.55
N PRO A 76 2.82 18.77 -9.80
CA PRO A 76 3.73 19.10 -10.89
C PRO A 76 4.28 20.52 -10.69
N TYR A 77 5.35 20.65 -9.92
CA TYR A 77 6.18 21.85 -9.92
C TYR A 77 6.89 21.96 -11.27
N GLY A 78 6.35 22.76 -12.18
CA GLY A 78 6.97 22.92 -13.49
C GLY A 78 6.22 23.75 -14.53
N LYS A 79 5.53 24.84 -14.15
CA LYS A 79 5.15 25.87 -15.14
C LYS A 79 6.28 26.90 -15.22
N ASN A 80 7.32 26.57 -15.98
CA ASN A 80 8.38 27.50 -16.35
C ASN A 80 7.79 28.64 -17.21
N THR A 81 7.48 29.78 -16.60
CA THR A 81 7.15 31.02 -17.31
C THR A 81 8.42 31.63 -17.88
N LYS A 82 8.86 31.19 -19.07
CA LYS A 82 9.90 31.87 -19.86
C LYS A 82 9.31 32.44 -21.14
N ASN A 83 8.74 33.63 -21.06
CA ASN A 83 8.45 34.47 -22.23
C ASN A 83 8.80 35.93 -21.91
N GLN A 84 10.09 36.20 -21.67
CA GLN A 84 10.59 37.57 -21.67
C GLN A 84 10.99 37.91 -23.11
N ARG A 85 10.06 38.52 -23.83
CA ARG A 85 10.20 38.96 -25.22
C ARG A 85 11.11 40.20 -25.26
N ILE A 86 12.42 40.00 -25.35
CA ILE A 86 13.37 41.10 -25.62
C ILE A 86 13.17 41.51 -27.09
N ARG A 87 12.51 42.65 -27.30
CA ARG A 87 12.39 43.30 -28.60
C ARG A 87 13.77 43.85 -28.98
N LYS A 88 14.39 43.29 -30.02
CA LYS A 88 15.51 43.92 -30.72
C LYS A 88 15.04 45.25 -31.30
N THR A 89 15.55 46.37 -30.79
CA THR A 89 15.49 47.65 -31.50
C THR A 89 16.69 47.72 -32.44
N ALA A 90 16.41 47.68 -33.73
CA ALA A 90 17.32 48.07 -34.79
C ALA A 90 17.37 49.61 -34.87
N LEU A 91 18.56 50.19 -35.03
CA LEU A 91 18.92 51.17 -36.08
C LEU A 91 20.26 51.83 -35.76
N GLN A 92 21.25 51.50 -36.59
CA GLN A 92 22.45 52.31 -36.82
C GLN A 92 22.03 53.57 -37.59
N GLN A 93 22.50 54.74 -37.14
CA GLN A 93 22.78 55.92 -37.96
C GLN A 93 24.03 56.60 -37.41
#